data_AF-A0A7C5VXU4-F1
#
_entry.id   AF-A0A7C5VXU4-F1
#
_cell.length_a   1.000
_cell.length_b   1.000
_cell.length_c   1.000
_cell.angle_alpha   90.00
_cell.angle_beta   90.00
_cell.angle_gamma   90.00
#
_symmetry.space_group_name_H-M   'P 1'
#
loop_
_entity.id
_entity.type
_entity.pdbx_description
1 polymer ?
#
loop_
_entity_poly.entity_id
_entity_poly.type
_entity_poly.pdbx_seq_one_letter_code
_entity_poly.pdbx_strand_id
1 'polypeptide(L)' 'MYPIFLNIKGKKCVIIGGGKVGERKAKRLIREKANVLVISESFVPYFYK' A
#
# COMPACT_ATOMS: atom_id res chain seq x y z
N MET A 1 -20.48 -5.53 7.58
CA MET A 1 -19.56 -5.17 6.48
C MET A 1 -20.20 -5.59 5.17
N TYR A 2 -20.27 -4.70 4.18
CA TYR A 2 -20.83 -5.02 2.86
C TYR A 2 -19.68 -5.15 1.85
N PRO A 3 -19.51 -6.30 1.17
CA PRO A 3 -18.39 -6.50 0.26
C PRO A 3 -18.59 -5.75 -1.06
N ILE A 4 -17.57 -4.99 -1.48
CA ILE A 4 -17.54 -4.32 -2.78
C ILE A 4 -16.20 -4.55 -3.48
N PHE A 5 -16.23 -4.55 -4.81
CA PHE A 5 -15.02 -4.42 -5.62
C PHE A 5 -14.74 -2.93 -5.87
N LEU A 6 -13.59 -2.44 -5.41
CA LEU A 6 -13.20 -1.05 -5.60
C LEU A 6 -12.13 -0.95 -6.69
N ASN A 7 -12.40 -0.18 -7.75
CA ASN A 7 -11.40 0.11 -8.77
C ASN A 7 -10.43 1.20 -8.29
N ILE A 8 -9.20 0.79 -7.97
CA ILE A 8 -8.14 1.67 -7.47
C ILE A 8 -7.04 1.95 -8.50
N LYS A 9 -7.20 1.51 -9.75
CA LYS A 9 -6.21 1.75 -10.81
C LYS A 9 -6.00 3.25 -11.01
N GLY A 10 -4.75 3.70 -10.89
CA GLY A 10 -4.34 5.10 -10.99
C GLY A 10 -4.83 6.01 -9.86
N LYS A 11 -5.49 5.46 -8.83
CA LYS A 11 -5.98 6.23 -7.68
C LYS A 11 -4.88 6.37 -6.64
N LYS A 12 -4.85 7.52 -5.95
CA LYS A 12 -3.92 7.75 -4.84
C LYS A 12 -4.36 6.93 -3.63
N CYS A 13 -3.49 6.07 -3.11
CA CYS A 13 -3.72 5.31 -1.89
C CYS A 13 -2.60 5.57 -0.89
N VAL A 14 -2.96 6.03 0.32
CA VAL A 14 -1.98 6.39 1.35
C VAL A 14 -1.90 5.27 2.39
N ILE A 15 -0.69 4.85 2.73
CA ILE A 15 -0.40 3.91 3.81
C ILE A 15 0.42 4.63 4.86
N ILE A 16 0.02 4.50 6.13
CA ILE A 16 0.80 4.96 7.27
C ILE A 16 1.48 3.76 7.92
N GLY A 17 2.80 3.84 8.06
CA GLY A 17 3.66 2.80 8.64
C GLY A 17 4.42 1.98 7.59
N GLY A 18 5.75 1.91 7.77
CA GLY A 18 6.72 1.24 6.91
C GLY A 18 7.18 -0.14 7.41
N GLY A 19 6.46 -0.70 8.39
CA GLY A 19 6.72 -2.03 8.92
C GLY A 19 6.29 -3.17 7.96
N LYS A 20 6.42 -4.42 8.41
CA LYS A 20 5.99 -5.63 7.67
C LYS A 20 4.54 -5.58 7.17
N VAL A 21 3.64 -4.96 7.94
CA VAL A 21 2.22 -4.85 7.55
C VAL A 21 2.01 -3.79 6.47
N GLY A 22 2.69 -2.64 6.60
CA GLY A 22 2.63 -1.57 5.61
C GLY A 22 3.16 -2.02 4.26
N GLU A 23 4.29 -2.72 4.28
CA GLU A 23 4.94 -3.32 3.10
C GLU A 23 3.98 -4.27 2.36
N ARG A 24 3.37 -5.21 3.08
CA ARG A 24 2.44 -6.18 2.51
C ARG A 24 1.21 -5.51 1.90
N LYS A 25 0.67 -4.48 2.55
CA LYS A 25 -0.47 -3.70 2.04
C LYS A 25 -0.07 -2.90 0.79
N ALA A 26 1.10 -2.27 0.81
CA ALA A 26 1.63 -1.52 -0.32
C ALA A 26 1.79 -2.41 -1.56
N LYS A 27 2.43 -3.58 -1.42
CA LYS A 27 2.57 -4.55 -2.50
C LYS A 27 1.23 -4.95 -3.12
N ARG A 28 0.19 -5.15 -2.30
CA ARG A 28 -1.15 -5.48 -2.82
C ARG A 28 -1.74 -4.32 -3.62
N LEU A 29 -1.70 -3.09 -3.12
CA LEU A 29 -2.24 -1.92 -3.81
C LEU A 29 -1.47 -1.59 -5.11
N ILE A 30 -0.13 -1.78 -5.11
CA ILE A 30 0.71 -1.61 -6.29
C ILE A 30 0.35 -2.64 -7.38
N ARG A 31 0.12 -3.91 -7.02
CA ARG A 31 -0.33 -4.94 -7.98
C ARG A 31 -1.66 -4.59 -8.64
N GLU A 32 -2.55 -3.91 -7.93
CA GLU A 32 -3.81 -3.37 -8.45
C GLU A 32 -3.65 -2.04 -9.19
N LYS A 33 -2.41 -1.62 -9.47
CA LYS A 33 -2.05 -0.40 -10.21
C LYS A 33 -2.47 0.90 -9.53
N ALA A 34 -2.55 0.93 -8.20
CA ALA A 34 -2.78 2.16 -7.46
C ALA A 34 -1.50 3.01 -7.37
N ASN A 35 -1.67 4.32 -7.25
CA ASN A 35 -0.58 5.26 -6.97
C ASN A 35 -0.37 5.30 -5.45
N VAL A 36 0.53 4.46 -4.94
CA VAL A 36 0.71 4.27 -3.50
C VAL A 36 1.71 5.25 -2.92
N LEU A 37 1.31 5.99 -1.89
CA LEU A 37 2.18 6.81 -1.04
C LEU A 37 2.29 6.16 0.34
N VAL A 38 3.51 5.90 0.80
CA VAL A 38 3.74 5.36 2.15
C VAL A 38 4.45 6.41 2.99
N ILE A 39 3.92 6.69 4.17
CA ILE A 39 4.47 7.66 5.12
C ILE A 39 4.84 6.90 6.39
N SER A 40 6.10 6.99 6.81
CA SER A 40 6.62 6.32 8.00
C SER A 40 7.91 6.98 8.49
N GLU A 41 8.17 6.90 9.79
CA GLU A 41 9.45 7.31 10.39
C GLU A 41 10.60 6.38 10.02
N SER A 42 10.29 5.09 9.80
CA SER A 42 11.26 4.07 9.38
C SER A 42 10.61 3.03 8.46
N PHE A 43 11.43 2.34 7.68
CA PHE A 43 11.02 1.29 6.76
C PHE A 43 11.78 0.01 7.05
N VAL A 44 11.10 -1.13 6.93
CA VAL A 44 11.79 -2.43 6.96
C VAL A 44 12.77 -2.52 5.78
N PRO A 45 13.94 -3.18 5.92
CA PRO A 45 14.98 -3.19 4.89
C PRO A 45 14.55 -3.74 3.52
N TYR A 46 13.46 -4.51 3.47
CA TYR A 46 12.92 -5.15 2.29
C TYR A 46 11.67 -4.43 1.71
N PHE A 47 11.37 -3.20 2.15
CA PHE A 47 10.14 -2.50 1.74
C PHE A 47 10.05 -2.25 0.22
N TYR A 48 11.20 -2.04 -0.44
CA TYR A 48 11.29 -1.69 -1.86
C TYR A 48 11.91 -2.79 -2.73
N LYS A 49 12.04 -4.01 -2.20
CA LYS A 49 12.43 -5.20 -2.98
C LYS A 49 11.19 -5.89 -3.54
#